data_AF-A0A3D5DH07-F1
#
_entry.id   AF-A0A3D5DH07-F1
#
_cell.length_a   1.000
_cell.length_b   1.000
_cell.length_c   1.000
_cell.angle_alpha   90.00
_cell.angle_beta   90.00
_cell.angle_gamma   90.00
#
_symmetry.space_group_name_H-M   'P 1'
#
loop_
_entity.id
_entity.type
_entity.pdbx_description
1 polymer ?
#
loop_
_entity_poly.entity_id
_entity_poly.type
_entity_poly.pdbx_seq_one_letter_code
_entity_poly.pdbx_strand_id
1 'polypeptide(L)' 'MISTIYIEAAVTEHPRAQLITAKFPKARVIECDSYQEIFNRRQQN' A
#
# COMPACT_ATOMS: atom_id res chain seq x y z
N MET A 1 -0.40 -5.10 -15.21
CA MET A 1 -1.50 -5.33 -14.24
C MET A 1 -0.96 -4.99 -12.88
N ILE A 2 -1.65 -4.15 -12.11
CA ILE A 2 -1.27 -3.90 -10.71
C ILE A 2 -1.97 -4.98 -9.88
N SER A 3 -1.18 -5.88 -9.31
CA SER A 3 -1.69 -7.02 -8.52
C SER A 3 -1.71 -6.72 -7.03
N THR A 4 -0.84 -5.81 -6.57
CA THR A 4 -0.65 -5.48 -5.16
C THR A 4 -0.50 -3.97 -5.01
N ILE A 5 -1.23 -3.39 -4.05
CA ILE A 5 -1.16 -1.98 -3.67
C ILE A 5 -0.76 -1.96 -2.20
N TYR A 6 0.37 -1.35 -1.91
CA TYR A 6 0.76 -1.07 -0.54
C TYR A 6 0.18 0.30 -0.17
N ILE A 7 -0.51 0.40 0.95
CA ILE A 7 -1.08 1.64 1.47
C ILE A 7 -0.56 1.86 2.89
N GLU A 8 -0.17 3.10 3.20
CA GLU A 8 0.20 3.43 4.57
C GLU A 8 -1.06 3.52 5.46
N ALA A 9 -1.01 2.95 6.67
CA ALA A 9 -2.12 2.99 7.62
C ALA A 9 -2.57 4.45 7.88
N ALA A 10 -1.60 5.36 8.00
CA ALA A 10 -1.84 6.79 8.18
C ALA A 10 -2.59 7.49 7.02
N VAL A 11 -2.58 6.92 5.81
CA VAL A 11 -3.25 7.49 4.63
C VAL A 11 -4.43 6.65 4.13
N THR A 12 -4.78 5.57 4.83
CA THR A 12 -5.90 4.69 4.46
C THR A 12 -7.25 5.43 4.47
N GLU A 13 -7.43 6.37 5.39
CA GLU A 13 -8.61 7.23 5.46
C GLU A 13 -8.56 8.41 4.48
N HIS A 14 -7.46 8.62 3.78
CA HIS A 14 -7.33 9.75 2.87
C HIS A 14 -8.20 9.54 1.61
N PRO A 15 -9.03 10.52 1.20
CA PRO A 15 -9.98 10.37 0.09
C PRO A 15 -9.29 9.98 -1.23
N ARG A 16 -8.05 10.44 -1.42
CA ARG A 16 -7.24 10.09 -2.59
C ARG A 16 -6.82 8.62 -2.61
N ALA A 17 -6.54 8.04 -1.44
CA ALA A 17 -6.13 6.65 -1.34
C ALA A 17 -7.31 5.71 -1.55
N GLN A 18 -8.49 6.08 -1.04
CA GLN A 18 -9.74 5.38 -1.31
C GLN A 18 -10.11 5.41 -2.80
N LEU A 19 -9.96 6.57 -3.47
CA LEU A 19 -10.19 6.68 -4.93
C LEU A 19 -9.28 5.77 -5.75
N ILE A 20 -8.01 5.65 -5.36
CA ILE A 20 -7.05 4.78 -6.07
C ILE A 20 -7.39 3.32 -5.82
N THR A 21 -7.70 2.95 -4.56
CA THR A 21 -8.09 1.58 -4.20
C THR A 21 -9.37 1.15 -4.92
N ALA A 22 -10.36 2.04 -5.03
CA ALA A 22 -11.60 1.81 -5.76
C ALA A 22 -11.38 1.61 -7.27
N LYS A 23 -10.34 2.20 -7.86
CA LYS A 23 -9.98 1.96 -9.27
C LYS A 23 -9.37 0.59 -9.52
N PHE A 24 -8.84 -0.05 -8.48
CA PHE A 24 -8.17 -1.35 -8.58
C PHE A 24 -8.78 -2.38 -7.62
N PRO A 25 -10.08 -2.74 -7.80
CA PRO A 25 -10.77 -3.66 -6.90
C PRO A 25 -10.20 -5.09 -6.95
N LYS A 26 -9.40 -5.42 -7.97
CA LYS A 26 -8.74 -6.72 -8.12
C LYS A 26 -7.32 -6.76 -7.54
N ALA A 27 -6.79 -5.61 -7.10
CA ALA A 27 -5.46 -5.56 -6.51
C ALA A 27 -5.54 -5.88 -5.01
N ARG A 28 -4.57 -6.65 -4.52
CA ARG A 28 -4.43 -6.94 -3.10
C ARG A 28 -3.91 -5.70 -2.39
N VAL A 29 -4.72 -5.13 -1.50
CA VAL A 29 -4.31 -4.00 -0.67
C VAL A 29 -3.57 -4.54 0.55
N ILE A 30 -2.37 -4.05 0.79
CA ILE A 30 -1.56 -4.40 1.96
C ILE A 30 -1.32 -3.10 2.74
N GLU A 31 -1.93 -3.01 3.91
CA GLU A 31 -1.75 -1.91 4.85
C GLU A 31 -0.42 -2.08 5.58
N CYS A 32 0.35 -1.01 5.68
CA CYS A 32 1.64 -0.99 6.38
C CYS A 32 1.86 0.33 7.11
N ASP A 33 2.60 0.32 8.21
CA ASP A 33 2.85 1.54 9.00
C ASP A 33 3.79 2.53 8.28
N SER A 34 4.78 2.01 7.56
CA SER A 34 5.73 2.83 6.81
C SER A 34 6.24 2.09 5.58
N TYR A 35 6.20 2.73 4.40
CA TYR A 35 6.78 2.14 3.18
C TYR A 35 8.29 1.82 3.34
N GLN A 36 8.99 2.58 4.18
CA GLN A 36 10.41 2.35 4.47
C GLN A 36 10.67 1.00 5.14
N GLU A 37 9.73 0.45 5.93
CA GLU A 37 9.91 -0.84 6.59
C GLU A 37 9.68 -2.00 5.62
N ILE A 38 8.70 -1.89 4.72
CA ILE A 38 8.41 -2.92 3.71
C ILE A 38 9.54 -3.02 2.68
N PHE A 39 10.04 -1.86 2.22
CA PHE A 39 11.09 -1.77 1.20
C PHE A 39 12.49 -1.63 1.80
N ASN A 40 12.66 -1.97 3.09
CA ASN A 40 13.95 -1.90 3.75
C ASN A 40 14.89 -2.98 3.19
N ARG A 41 15.60 -2.66 2.11
CA ARG A 41 16.61 -3.52 1.47
C ARG A 41 17.75 -3.95 2.41
N ARG A 42 17.86 -3.35 3.60
CA ARG A 42 18.95 -3.61 4.57
C ARG A 42 18.73 -4.82 5.47
N GLN A 43 17.55 -5.45 5.48
CA GLN A 43 17.25 -6.64 6.30
C GLN A 43 16.79 -7.87 5.49
N GLN A 44 17.14 -7.94 4.20
CA GLN A 44 17.16 -9.23 3.49
C GLN A 44 18.53 -9.89 3.70
N ASN A 45 18.72 -10.56 4.83
CA ASN A 45 19.88 -11.43 5.10
C ASN A 45 19.38 -12.82 5.48
#